data_AF-A0A255HVM0-F1
#
_entry.id   AF-A0A255HVM0-F1
#
_cell.length_a   1.000
_cell.length_b   1.000
_cell.length_c   1.000
_cell.angle_alpha   90.00
_cell.angle_beta   90.00
_cell.angle_gamma   90.00
#
_symmetry.space_group_name_H-M   'P 1'
#
loop_
_entity.id
_entity.type
_entity.pdbx_description
1 polymer ?
#
loop_
_entity_poly.entity_id
_entity_poly.type
_entity_poly.pdbx_seq_one_letter_code
_entity_poly.pdbx_strand_id
1 'polypeptide(L)'
;MKSSCLRPLAALLLTVGLAACGGKASYDVSGTISGLNNAGLVLANGGDTVSPPVGATTFTFPQRIDYGTDYNITVKTPPAHMNCAVSGGTGSAGRYLSIQAAVNCQQNVYTVGGTISGQTVDGLVLGNGSTATPLTVAKATATFTMPTPVADGNSYGISVITHPAGQTCRVATNPATGLSSGVGTMGEANVTSVNIVCTTN
;
A
#
# COMPACT_ATOMS: atom_id res chain seq x y z
N MET A 1 21.90 -42.02 -78.40
CA MET A 1 22.16 -42.68 -77.11
C MET A 1 23.24 -41.87 -76.41
N LYS A 2 23.17 -41.36 -75.19
CA LYS A 2 22.22 -41.42 -74.07
C LYS A 2 22.66 -40.27 -73.12
N SER A 3 21.69 -39.58 -72.51
CA SER A 3 21.65 -39.14 -71.10
C SER A 3 22.89 -38.43 -70.49
N SER A 4 22.81 -37.32 -69.77
CA SER A 4 21.69 -36.68 -69.10
C SER A 4 22.14 -35.29 -68.67
N CYS A 5 21.26 -34.31 -68.90
CA CYS A 5 21.19 -33.07 -68.13
C CYS A 5 20.89 -33.41 -66.66
N LEU A 6 21.08 -32.45 -65.75
CA LEU A 6 20.97 -32.52 -64.28
C LEU A 6 22.24 -32.99 -63.55
N ARG A 7 22.99 -32.01 -63.03
CA ARG A 7 23.37 -31.90 -61.59
C ARG A 7 24.42 -30.78 -61.40
N PRO A 8 24.02 -29.50 -61.45
CA PRO A 8 24.61 -28.54 -60.51
C PRO A 8 23.55 -27.74 -59.73
N LEU A 9 22.34 -28.28 -59.57
CA LEU A 9 21.23 -27.62 -58.86
C LEU A 9 21.06 -28.06 -57.39
N ALA A 10 21.87 -28.99 -56.89
CA ALA A 10 21.71 -29.54 -55.53
C ALA A 10 22.57 -28.86 -54.44
N ALA A 11 23.44 -27.91 -54.79
CA ALA A 11 24.31 -27.23 -53.82
C ALA A 11 23.79 -25.85 -53.37
N LEU A 12 22.71 -25.33 -53.97
CA LEU A 12 22.14 -24.01 -53.64
C LEU A 12 20.82 -24.09 -52.86
N LEU A 13 20.55 -25.22 -52.18
CA LEU A 13 19.34 -25.43 -51.38
C LEU A 13 19.63 -25.75 -49.90
N LEU A 14 20.90 -25.74 -49.48
CA LEU A 14 21.31 -26.05 -48.09
C LEU A 14 21.64 -24.83 -47.23
N THR A 15 21.57 -23.61 -47.75
CA THR A 15 21.87 -22.39 -46.98
C THR A 15 20.64 -21.58 -46.53
N VAL A 16 19.42 -21.98 -46.93
CA VAL A 16 18.18 -21.27 -46.53
C VAL A 16 17.46 -21.95 -45.35
N GLY A 17 17.92 -23.12 -44.92
CA GLY A 17 17.29 -23.89 -43.84
C GLY A 17 17.65 -23.49 -42.41
N LEU A 18 18.54 -22.51 -42.20
CA LEU A 18 19.01 -22.13 -40.85
C LEU A 18 18.37 -20.85 -40.28
N ALA A 19 17.56 -20.13 -41.06
CA ALA A 19 16.92 -18.90 -40.60
C ALA A 19 15.62 -19.13 -39.80
N ALA A 20 15.15 -20.37 -39.67
CA ALA A 20 13.86 -20.69 -39.04
C ALA A 20 13.94 -21.05 -37.54
N CYS A 21 15.13 -21.16 -36.95
CA CYS A 21 15.31 -21.39 -35.50
C CYS A 21 15.70 -20.09 -34.77
N GLY A 22 15.03 -18.99 -35.12
CA GLY A 22 15.30 -17.65 -34.58
C GLY A 22 14.14 -17.05 -33.78
N GLY A 23 13.13 -17.86 -33.42
CA GLY A 23 12.02 -17.40 -32.59
C GLY A 23 12.57 -16.85 -31.28
N LYS A 24 12.55 -15.51 -31.13
CA LYS A 24 12.94 -14.87 -29.87
C LYS A 24 12.00 -15.40 -28.80
N ALA A 25 12.56 -16.01 -27.76
CA ALA A 25 11.76 -16.36 -26.60
C ALA A 25 11.17 -15.06 -26.03
N SER A 26 9.85 -15.00 -25.90
CA SER A 26 9.12 -13.86 -25.38
C SER A 26 8.54 -14.22 -24.01
N TYR A 27 8.65 -13.32 -23.04
CA TYR A 27 8.33 -13.55 -21.64
C TYR A 27 7.21 -12.61 -21.20
N ASP A 28 6.23 -13.15 -20.46
CA ASP A 28 5.21 -12.34 -19.79
C ASP A 28 5.86 -11.57 -18.63
N VAL A 29 5.54 -10.28 -18.53
CA VAL A 29 5.89 -9.47 -17.35
C VAL A 29 4.73 -9.57 -16.38
N SER A 30 4.90 -10.40 -15.35
CA SER A 30 3.86 -10.69 -14.36
C SER A 30 4.43 -10.74 -12.95
N GLY A 31 3.53 -10.73 -11.97
CA GLY A 31 3.90 -10.79 -10.57
C GLY A 31 2.72 -11.01 -9.65
N THR A 32 3.02 -11.03 -8.36
CA THR A 32 2.02 -11.16 -7.29
C THR A 32 1.68 -9.81 -6.67
N ILE A 33 0.50 -9.72 -6.09
CA ILE A 33 0.00 -8.57 -5.34
C ILE A 33 -0.45 -9.06 -3.96
N SER A 34 -0.09 -8.33 -2.92
CA SER A 34 -0.60 -8.53 -1.58
C SER A 34 -1.16 -7.22 -1.01
N GLY A 35 -2.25 -7.32 -0.26
CA GLY A 35 -2.82 -6.19 0.50
C GLY A 35 -3.47 -5.08 -0.34
N LEU A 36 -3.84 -5.33 -1.60
CA LEU A 36 -4.54 -4.33 -2.43
C LEU A 36 -6.04 -4.26 -2.06
N ASN A 37 -6.36 -3.42 -1.08
CA ASN A 37 -7.74 -3.28 -0.57
C ASN A 37 -8.48 -2.08 -1.18
N ASN A 38 -7.76 -1.14 -1.81
CA ASN A 38 -8.33 0.08 -2.37
C ASN A 38 -8.06 0.17 -3.87
N ALA A 39 -8.95 0.88 -4.58
CA ALA A 39 -8.87 1.05 -6.03
C ALA A 39 -7.78 2.08 -6.41
N GLY A 40 -7.40 2.07 -7.69
CA GLY A 40 -6.55 3.12 -8.28
C GLY A 40 -5.08 2.74 -8.45
N LEU A 41 -4.68 1.52 -8.09
CA LEU A 41 -3.33 1.04 -8.39
C LEU A 41 -3.08 1.03 -9.91
N VAL A 42 -2.00 1.69 -10.34
CA VAL A 42 -1.47 1.58 -11.70
C VAL A 42 0.00 1.19 -11.61
N LEU A 43 0.34 0.05 -12.19
CA LEU A 43 1.71 -0.42 -12.35
C LEU A 43 2.20 -0.06 -13.75
N ALA A 44 3.48 0.27 -13.88
CA ALA A 44 4.12 0.59 -15.16
C ALA A 44 5.41 -0.20 -15.34
N ASN A 45 5.63 -0.68 -16.57
CA ASN A 45 6.90 -1.18 -17.05
C ASN A 45 7.29 -0.36 -18.28
N GLY A 46 7.99 0.75 -18.05
CA GLY A 46 8.21 1.77 -19.08
C GLY A 46 6.91 2.43 -19.53
N GLY A 47 6.57 2.30 -20.82
CA GLY A 47 5.33 2.82 -21.39
C GLY A 47 4.11 1.91 -21.23
N ASP A 48 4.31 0.64 -20.90
CA ASP A 48 3.22 -0.33 -20.72
C ASP A 48 2.67 -0.24 -19.30
N THR A 49 1.35 -0.32 -19.15
CA THR A 49 0.67 -0.12 -17.86
C THR A 49 -0.42 -1.14 -17.63
N VAL A 50 -0.60 -1.53 -16.37
CA VAL A 50 -1.71 -2.38 -15.92
C VAL A 50 -2.36 -1.79 -14.68
N SER A 51 -3.68 -1.92 -14.57
CA SER A 51 -4.48 -1.43 -13.44
C SER A 51 -5.22 -2.60 -12.77
N PRO A 52 -4.58 -3.32 -11.83
CA PRO A 52 -5.22 -4.43 -11.14
C PRO A 52 -6.46 -3.97 -10.34
N PRO A 53 -7.57 -4.72 -10.36
CA PRO A 53 -8.75 -4.40 -9.55
C PRO A 53 -8.48 -4.64 -8.05
N VAL A 54 -9.35 -4.09 -7.20
CA VAL A 54 -9.34 -4.35 -5.76
C VAL A 54 -9.38 -5.86 -5.47
N GLY A 55 -8.56 -6.32 -4.53
CA GLY A 55 -8.46 -7.73 -4.15
C GLY A 55 -7.69 -8.60 -5.15
N ALA A 56 -7.11 -8.03 -6.22
CA ALA A 56 -6.24 -8.78 -7.11
C ALA A 56 -5.01 -9.34 -6.35
N THR A 57 -4.67 -10.59 -6.63
CA THR A 57 -3.50 -11.28 -6.06
C THR A 57 -2.35 -11.43 -7.05
N THR A 58 -2.59 -11.10 -8.32
CA THR A 58 -1.62 -11.16 -9.42
C THR A 58 -1.84 -10.01 -10.40
N PHE A 59 -0.81 -9.70 -11.18
CA PHE A 59 -0.91 -8.85 -12.37
C PHE A 59 -0.11 -9.43 -13.51
N THR A 60 -0.51 -9.08 -14.73
CA THR A 60 0.23 -9.36 -15.95
C THR A 60 0.13 -8.12 -16.85
N PHE A 61 1.27 -7.63 -17.32
CA PHE A 61 1.32 -6.55 -18.29
C PHE A 61 0.85 -7.02 -19.68
N PRO A 62 0.16 -6.17 -20.46
CA PRO A 62 -0.27 -6.51 -21.81
C PRO A 62 0.88 -6.84 -22.78
N GLN A 63 2.01 -6.13 -22.69
CA GLN A 63 3.17 -6.35 -23.56
C GLN A 63 4.11 -7.40 -22.95
N ARG A 64 4.43 -8.41 -23.77
CA ARG A 64 5.53 -9.34 -23.50
C ARG A 64 6.85 -8.70 -23.90
N ILE A 65 7.95 -9.18 -23.32
CA ILE A 65 9.30 -8.70 -23.61
C ILE A 65 10.20 -9.83 -24.14
N ASP A 66 11.09 -9.51 -25.06
CA ASP A 66 12.02 -10.47 -25.65
C ASP A 66 13.16 -10.83 -24.70
N TYR A 67 13.75 -12.02 -24.86
CA TYR A 67 14.97 -12.43 -24.16
C TYR A 67 16.04 -11.32 -24.16
N GLY A 68 16.62 -11.03 -22.98
CA GLY A 68 17.64 -9.99 -22.84
C GLY A 68 17.09 -8.57 -22.70
N THR A 69 15.78 -8.35 -22.82
CA THR A 69 15.16 -7.03 -22.61
C THR A 69 15.03 -6.75 -21.11
N ASP A 70 15.44 -5.56 -20.70
CA ASP A 70 15.27 -5.10 -19.32
C ASP A 70 13.82 -4.75 -19.00
N TYR A 71 13.38 -5.06 -17.79
CA TYR A 71 12.12 -4.63 -17.22
C TYR A 71 12.37 -3.80 -15.95
N ASN A 72 11.48 -2.84 -15.72
CA ASN A 72 11.46 -2.02 -14.52
C ASN A 72 10.01 -1.72 -14.14
N ILE A 73 9.45 -2.58 -13.29
CA ILE A 73 8.10 -2.50 -12.77
C ILE A 73 8.07 -1.50 -11.63
N THR A 74 7.29 -0.45 -11.80
CA THR A 74 7.13 0.65 -10.84
C THR A 74 5.66 0.88 -10.53
N VAL A 75 5.38 1.45 -9.35
CA VAL A 75 4.05 1.99 -9.05
C VAL A 75 3.97 3.37 -9.70
N LYS A 76 3.17 3.48 -10.77
CA LYS A 76 2.93 4.75 -11.46
C LYS A 76 1.94 5.62 -10.69
N THR A 77 0.88 4.99 -10.21
CA THR A 77 -0.13 5.63 -9.36
C THR A 77 -0.43 4.71 -8.18
N PRO A 78 -0.21 5.16 -6.93
CA PRO A 78 -0.61 4.39 -5.77
C PRO A 78 -2.15 4.30 -5.68
N PRO A 79 -2.70 3.23 -5.07
CA PRO A 79 -4.13 3.16 -4.80
C PRO A 79 -4.56 4.26 -3.81
N ALA A 80 -5.85 4.59 -3.80
CA ALA A 80 -6.40 5.57 -2.86
C ALA A 80 -6.11 5.15 -1.42
N HIS A 81 -5.58 6.07 -0.61
CA HIS A 81 -5.33 5.86 0.84
C HIS A 81 -4.36 4.71 1.17
N MET A 82 -3.56 4.26 0.21
CA MET A 82 -2.62 3.15 0.38
C MET A 82 -1.30 3.46 -0.30
N ASN A 83 -0.22 2.88 0.22
CA ASN A 83 1.06 2.86 -0.47
C ASN A 83 1.39 1.42 -0.88
N CYS A 84 1.88 1.26 -2.11
CA CYS A 84 2.39 -0.01 -2.61
C CYS A 84 3.88 0.09 -2.94
N ALA A 85 4.62 -0.97 -2.64
CA ALA A 85 6.04 -1.10 -2.99
C ALA A 85 6.26 -2.33 -3.85
N VAL A 86 7.15 -2.22 -4.84
CA VAL A 86 7.54 -3.34 -5.72
C VAL A 86 8.87 -3.92 -5.23
N SER A 87 8.94 -5.23 -5.03
CA SER A 87 10.18 -5.99 -4.84
C SER A 87 10.39 -6.96 -6.00
N GLY A 88 11.64 -7.20 -6.39
CA GLY A 88 11.95 -8.03 -7.57
C GLY A 88 11.45 -7.43 -8.90
N GLY A 89 11.12 -6.13 -8.93
CA GLY A 89 10.54 -5.45 -10.09
C GLY A 89 11.54 -5.06 -11.17
N THR A 90 12.84 -5.36 -11.02
CA THR A 90 13.89 -5.00 -11.99
C THR A 90 14.72 -6.21 -12.41
N GLY A 91 15.13 -6.24 -13.67
CA GLY A 91 16.01 -7.27 -14.23
C GLY A 91 15.91 -7.39 -15.74
N SER A 92 16.44 -8.47 -16.29
CA SER A 92 16.34 -8.81 -17.72
C SER A 92 15.52 -10.08 -17.93
N ALA A 93 14.72 -10.10 -18.98
CA ALA A 93 13.99 -11.29 -19.43
C ALA A 93 14.94 -12.45 -19.76
N GLY A 94 14.51 -13.67 -19.44
CA GLY A 94 15.28 -14.89 -19.73
C GLY A 94 16.40 -15.23 -18.73
N ARG A 95 16.64 -14.40 -17.71
CA ARG A 95 17.54 -14.75 -16.59
C ARG A 95 16.97 -15.87 -15.72
N TYR A 96 15.65 -15.89 -15.57
CA TYR A 96 14.89 -16.91 -14.83
C TYR A 96 13.76 -17.44 -15.72
N LEU A 97 13.15 -18.57 -15.32
CA LEU A 97 12.02 -19.16 -16.03
C LEU A 97 10.80 -18.22 -16.10
N SER A 98 10.64 -17.34 -15.11
CA SER A 98 9.62 -16.30 -15.06
C SER A 98 10.12 -15.08 -14.31
N ILE A 99 9.50 -13.92 -14.55
CA ILE A 99 9.72 -12.70 -13.78
C ILE A 99 9.05 -12.88 -12.41
N GLN A 100 9.78 -12.55 -11.34
CA GLN A 100 9.32 -12.69 -9.95
C GLN A 100 9.20 -11.32 -9.29
N ALA A 101 8.24 -10.53 -9.75
CA ALA A 101 7.89 -9.27 -9.12
C ALA A 101 6.79 -9.47 -8.07
N ALA A 102 6.94 -8.82 -6.92
CA ALA A 102 5.92 -8.80 -5.88
C ALA A 102 5.56 -7.35 -5.54
N VAL A 103 4.27 -7.06 -5.51
CA VAL A 103 3.71 -5.75 -5.14
C VAL A 103 3.04 -5.89 -3.79
N ASN A 104 3.54 -5.17 -2.79
CA ASN A 104 3.00 -5.19 -1.44
C ASN A 104 2.36 -3.85 -1.13
N CYS A 105 1.04 -3.84 -0.96
CA CYS A 105 0.24 -2.67 -0.62
C CYS A 105 -0.09 -2.67 0.87
N GLN A 106 -0.05 -1.50 1.48
CA GLN A 106 -0.38 -1.28 2.89
C GLN A 106 -1.30 -0.06 3.00
N GLN A 107 -2.31 -0.16 3.87
CA GLN A 107 -3.20 0.96 4.18
C GLN A 107 -2.40 2.05 4.91
N ASN A 108 -2.60 3.31 4.52
CA ASN A 108 -1.98 4.42 5.24
C ASN A 108 -2.59 4.51 6.64
N VAL A 109 -1.76 4.80 7.64
CA VAL A 109 -2.19 4.90 9.05
C VAL A 109 -1.71 6.23 9.63
N TYR A 110 -2.54 6.80 10.50
CA TYR A 110 -2.28 8.10 11.13
C TYR A 110 -2.63 8.05 12.61
N THR A 111 -1.99 8.91 13.40
CA THR A 111 -2.23 8.94 14.85
C THR A 111 -3.39 9.86 15.21
N VAL A 112 -4.11 9.51 16.28
CA VAL A 112 -5.08 10.40 16.92
C VAL A 112 -4.48 10.94 18.20
N GLY A 113 -4.54 12.24 18.38
CA GLY A 113 -4.02 12.95 19.53
C GLY A 113 -4.73 14.28 19.75
N GLY A 114 -4.25 15.02 20.73
CA GLY A 114 -4.97 16.19 21.19
C GLY A 114 -4.36 16.86 22.40
N THR A 115 -5.11 17.77 22.99
CA THR A 115 -4.74 18.51 24.19
C THR A 115 -5.47 18.00 25.42
N ILE A 116 -4.85 18.15 26.59
CA ILE A 116 -5.45 17.86 27.88
C ILE A 116 -5.38 19.11 28.74
N SER A 117 -6.48 19.43 29.41
CA SER A 117 -6.60 20.58 30.29
C SER A 117 -7.18 20.18 31.64
N GLY A 118 -6.74 20.85 32.70
CA GLY A 118 -7.28 20.67 34.04
C GLY A 118 -6.83 19.41 34.78
N GLN A 119 -6.04 18.51 34.17
CA GLN A 119 -5.55 17.31 34.86
C GLN A 119 -4.45 17.65 35.88
N THR A 120 -4.81 17.65 37.16
CA THR A 120 -3.88 17.95 38.27
C THR A 120 -3.29 16.71 38.97
N VAL A 121 -3.92 15.54 38.77
CA VAL A 121 -3.56 14.25 39.39
C VAL A 121 -3.34 13.18 38.33
N ASP A 122 -2.46 12.22 38.63
CA ASP A 122 -2.20 11.03 37.80
C ASP A 122 -3.40 10.07 37.76
N GLY A 123 -3.39 9.13 36.81
CA GLY A 123 -4.40 8.07 36.70
C GLY A 123 -5.41 8.27 35.58
N LEU A 124 -5.26 9.29 34.73
CA LEU A 124 -6.04 9.41 33.51
C LEU A 124 -5.62 8.30 32.53
N VAL A 125 -6.59 7.51 32.06
CA VAL A 125 -6.38 6.53 30.99
C VAL A 125 -7.35 6.83 29.86
N LEU A 126 -6.80 7.01 28.66
CA LEU A 126 -7.55 7.27 27.44
C LEU A 126 -7.61 6.01 26.56
N GLY A 127 -8.73 5.81 25.89
CA GLY A 127 -8.94 4.74 24.90
C GLY A 127 -9.22 5.31 23.52
N ASN A 128 -9.05 4.48 22.49
CA ASN A 128 -9.50 4.76 21.14
C ASN A 128 -10.23 3.53 20.58
N GLY A 129 -11.55 3.46 20.80
CA GLY A 129 -12.31 2.23 20.56
C GLY A 129 -11.90 1.08 21.49
N SER A 130 -12.27 -0.16 21.12
CA SER A 130 -12.11 -1.35 21.97
C SER A 130 -10.85 -2.18 21.69
N THR A 131 -10.20 -1.98 20.55
CA THR A 131 -9.05 -2.79 20.09
C THR A 131 -7.71 -2.07 20.20
N ALA A 132 -7.71 -0.74 20.34
CA ALA A 132 -6.49 0.03 20.49
C ALA A 132 -5.88 -0.13 21.89
N THR A 133 -4.56 0.00 21.98
CA THR A 133 -3.86 0.03 23.25
C THR A 133 -4.26 1.29 24.04
N PRO A 134 -4.74 1.15 25.29
CA PRO A 134 -5.01 2.30 26.15
C PRO A 134 -3.75 3.14 26.41
N LEU A 135 -3.94 4.44 26.60
CA LEU A 135 -2.88 5.39 26.93
C LEU A 135 -3.02 5.87 28.37
N THR A 136 -2.04 5.59 29.20
CA THR A 136 -1.92 6.22 30.52
C THR A 136 -1.27 7.60 30.37
N VAL A 137 -1.92 8.64 30.89
CA VAL A 137 -1.47 10.02 30.79
C VAL A 137 -0.97 10.51 32.15
N ALA A 138 0.28 10.97 32.19
CA ALA A 138 0.86 11.62 33.35
C ALA A 138 0.17 12.96 33.67
N LYS A 139 0.10 13.36 34.93
CA LYS A 139 -0.46 14.65 35.35
C LYS A 139 0.21 15.83 34.66
N ALA A 140 -0.53 16.92 34.49
CA ALA A 140 -0.07 18.16 33.85
C ALA A 140 0.48 17.97 32.42
N THR A 141 0.14 16.88 31.74
CA THR A 141 0.45 16.69 30.32
C THR A 141 -0.39 17.65 29.48
N ALA A 142 0.25 18.44 28.61
CA ALA A 142 -0.47 19.38 27.74
C ALA A 142 -1.08 18.69 26.51
N THR A 143 -0.41 17.66 25.98
CA THR A 143 -0.79 16.98 24.73
C THR A 143 -0.63 15.48 24.83
N PHE A 144 -1.48 14.73 24.14
CA PHE A 144 -1.40 13.27 24.05
C PHE A 144 -1.43 12.78 22.61
N THR A 145 -0.95 11.56 22.39
CA THR A 145 -1.06 10.84 21.13
C THR A 145 -1.29 9.37 21.45
N MET A 146 -2.32 8.78 20.83
CA MET A 146 -2.64 7.38 21.04
C MET A 146 -1.53 6.47 20.49
N PRO A 147 -1.15 5.40 21.19
CA PRO A 147 -0.07 4.51 20.74
C PRO A 147 -0.39 3.76 19.45
N THR A 148 -1.64 3.35 19.28
CA THR A 148 -2.10 2.63 18.09
C THR A 148 -2.59 3.61 17.02
N PRO A 149 -1.94 3.70 15.85
CA PRO A 149 -2.44 4.52 14.76
C PRO A 149 -3.69 3.87 14.14
N VAL A 150 -4.51 4.70 13.50
CA VAL A 150 -5.76 4.31 12.86
C VAL A 150 -5.56 4.35 11.36
N ALA A 151 -6.04 3.32 10.67
CA ALA A 151 -5.98 3.26 9.22
C ALA A 151 -6.90 4.31 8.59
N ASP A 152 -6.46 4.94 7.50
CA ASP A 152 -7.29 5.87 6.73
C ASP A 152 -8.62 5.20 6.34
N GLY A 153 -9.72 5.95 6.45
CA GLY A 153 -11.08 5.47 6.22
C GLY A 153 -11.71 4.74 7.41
N ASN A 154 -10.92 4.33 8.41
CA ASN A 154 -11.47 3.74 9.64
C ASN A 154 -11.94 4.81 10.63
N SER A 155 -12.97 4.47 11.40
CA SER A 155 -13.44 5.32 12.49
C SER A 155 -12.50 5.27 13.70
N TYR A 156 -12.42 6.39 14.40
CA TYR A 156 -11.78 6.51 15.70
C TYR A 156 -12.75 7.14 16.70
N GLY A 157 -12.54 6.85 17.98
CA GLY A 157 -13.39 7.30 19.07
C GLY A 157 -12.63 7.33 20.38
N ILE A 158 -12.18 8.53 20.77
CA ILE A 158 -11.49 8.76 22.03
C ILE A 158 -12.49 8.71 23.18
N SER A 159 -12.13 7.95 24.21
CA SER A 159 -12.91 7.81 25.43
C SER A 159 -12.00 7.91 26.66
N VAL A 160 -12.58 8.30 27.79
CA VAL A 160 -11.90 8.22 29.08
C VAL A 160 -12.24 6.86 29.69
N ILE A 161 -11.23 5.99 29.81
CA ILE A 161 -11.36 4.66 30.41
C ILE A 161 -11.28 4.77 31.93
N THR A 162 -10.38 5.61 32.44
CA THR A 162 -10.18 5.78 33.88
C THR A 162 -10.00 7.25 34.20
N HIS A 163 -10.74 7.72 35.20
CA HIS A 163 -10.64 9.08 35.71
C HIS A 163 -9.57 9.16 36.82
N PRO A 164 -8.78 10.24 36.88
CA PRO A 164 -7.93 10.52 38.03
C PRO A 164 -8.75 10.62 39.32
N ALA A 165 -8.14 10.29 40.46
CA ALA A 165 -8.78 10.46 41.75
C ALA A 165 -9.16 11.93 42.00
N GLY A 166 -10.40 12.18 42.42
CA GLY A 166 -10.91 13.53 42.71
C GLY A 166 -11.16 14.41 41.49
N GLN A 167 -11.11 13.87 40.27
CA GLN A 167 -11.42 14.61 39.04
C GLN A 167 -12.34 13.80 38.11
N THR A 168 -13.11 14.51 37.29
CA THR A 168 -13.84 13.94 36.17
C THR A 168 -13.29 14.53 34.88
N CYS A 169 -12.85 13.68 33.96
CA CYS A 169 -12.33 14.07 32.65
C CYS A 169 -13.31 13.67 31.56
N ARG A 170 -13.45 14.51 30.54
CA ARG A 170 -14.37 14.27 29.42
C ARG A 170 -13.79 14.80 28.14
N VAL A 171 -14.14 14.16 27.04
CA VAL A 171 -13.84 14.66 25.70
C VAL A 171 -14.74 15.86 25.44
N ALA A 172 -14.13 17.00 25.09
CA ALA A 172 -14.86 18.23 24.81
C ALA A 172 -15.73 18.06 23.56
N THR A 173 -16.93 18.60 23.63
CA THR A 173 -17.83 18.74 22.49
C THR A 173 -17.68 20.14 21.90
N ASN A 174 -17.80 20.25 20.58
CA ASN A 174 -17.85 21.53 19.91
C ASN A 174 -19.21 22.18 20.21
N PRO A 175 -19.26 23.39 20.80
CA PRO A 175 -20.52 24.02 21.19
C PRO A 175 -21.38 24.44 19.99
N ALA A 176 -20.80 24.65 18.81
CA ALA A 176 -21.53 25.02 17.60
C ALA A 176 -22.22 23.82 16.92
N THR A 177 -21.62 22.63 17.01
CA THR A 177 -22.13 21.42 16.33
C THR A 177 -22.69 20.37 17.28
N GLY A 178 -22.41 20.48 18.58
CA GLY A 178 -22.72 19.46 19.58
C GLY A 178 -21.90 18.17 19.47
N LEU A 179 -21.00 18.07 18.49
CA LEU A 179 -20.23 16.85 18.22
C LEU A 179 -18.98 16.75 19.11
N SER A 180 -18.66 15.55 19.56
CA SER A 180 -17.43 15.27 20.31
C SER A 180 -16.21 15.50 19.42
N SER A 181 -15.20 16.20 19.94
CA SER A 181 -13.90 16.38 19.27
C SER A 181 -13.09 15.08 19.15
N GLY A 182 -13.49 14.03 19.87
CA GLY A 182 -12.78 12.75 19.91
C GLY A 182 -13.33 11.68 18.98
N VAL A 183 -14.36 11.94 18.17
CA VAL A 183 -14.91 10.96 17.22
C VAL A 183 -14.73 11.44 15.79
N GLY A 184 -14.48 10.51 14.88
CA GLY A 184 -14.34 10.83 13.46
C GLY A 184 -13.94 9.63 12.62
N THR A 185 -13.75 9.88 11.33
CA THR A 185 -13.11 8.96 10.39
C THR A 185 -11.70 9.48 10.11
N MET A 186 -10.72 8.58 10.13
CA MET A 186 -9.35 8.96 9.85
C MET A 186 -9.19 9.36 8.37
N GLY A 187 -8.59 10.53 8.15
CA GLY A 187 -8.21 11.01 6.82
C GLY A 187 -6.70 10.97 6.62
N GLU A 188 -6.20 11.72 5.63
CA GLU A 188 -4.81 11.63 5.18
C GLU A 188 -3.80 12.42 6.04
N ALA A 189 -4.11 12.62 7.33
CA ALA A 189 -3.23 13.34 8.26
C ALA A 189 -3.51 12.95 9.72
N ASN A 190 -2.50 13.17 10.57
CA ASN A 190 -2.64 13.00 12.01
C ASN A 190 -3.73 13.93 12.57
N VAL A 191 -4.61 13.38 13.39
CA VAL A 191 -5.62 14.16 14.11
C VAL A 191 -5.00 14.70 15.39
N THR A 192 -5.01 16.02 15.56
CA THR A 192 -4.47 16.70 16.76
C THR A 192 -5.51 17.58 17.46
N SER A 193 -6.77 17.49 17.03
CA SER A 193 -7.86 18.40 17.44
C SER A 193 -8.70 17.86 18.61
N VAL A 194 -8.37 16.69 19.15
CA VAL A 194 -9.12 16.14 20.29
C VAL A 194 -8.82 16.98 21.52
N ASN A 195 -9.84 17.36 22.29
CA ASN A 195 -9.63 18.11 23.52
C ASN A 195 -10.22 17.35 24.71
N ILE A 196 -9.39 17.07 25.72
CA ILE A 196 -9.81 16.47 26.98
C ILE A 196 -9.83 17.56 28.05
N VAL A 197 -10.95 17.67 28.76
CA VAL A 197 -11.15 18.62 29.85
C VAL A 197 -11.42 17.86 31.13
N CYS A 198 -10.58 18.07 32.13
CA CYS A 198 -10.72 17.54 33.48
C CYS A 198 -11.18 18.64 34.44
N THR A 199 -12.11 18.30 35.32
CA THR A 199 -12.60 19.18 36.39
C THR A 199 -12.51 18.47 37.73
N THR A 200 -12.07 19.16 38.77
CA THR A 200 -12.11 18.66 40.15
C THR A 200 -13.57 18.44 40.59
N ASN A 201 -13.82 17.33 41.28
CA ASN A 201 -15.13 16.97 41.82
C ASN A 201 -15.46 17.74 43.11
#